data_AF-A0A5J4TS42-F1
#
_entry.id   AF-A0A5J4TS42-F1
#
_cell.length_a   1.000
_cell.length_b   1.000
_cell.length_c   1.000
_cell.angle_alpha   90.00
_cell.angle_beta   90.00
_cell.angle_gamma   90.00
#
_symmetry.space_group_name_H-M   'P 1'
#
loop_
_entity.id
_entity.type
_entity.pdbx_description
1 polymer ?
#
loop_
_entity_poly.entity_id
_entity_poly.type
_entity_poly.pdbx_seq_one_letter_code
_entity_poly.pdbx_strand_id
1 'polypeptide(L)'
;DLTIRINEKNQPRRTAENVMNIIYVTNADMPVQLDTDDRRHLVCACKTVHQVSEEHKEDVEYFNELSQSYTQEFYENLMTFFLERDISQFNPTLIPMTEAKKQLINVSRSPVDDVIMEHYEQFKQGIPIALVNQFKPQNWLLKTYKNAMVHKYEEFRATANDLQLLLIRRLQKTYVCARIIENIIQNSIWDTGQDGTEIFKVVHFICHRAIMPYHSF
;
A
#
# COMPACT_ATOMS: atom_id res chain seq x y z
N ASP A 1 17.23 -6.33 -2.94
CA ASP A 1 18.02 -7.56 -2.94
C ASP A 1 18.12 -8.03 -4.38
N LEU A 2 19.35 -8.01 -4.89
CA LEU A 2 19.66 -8.41 -6.27
C LEU A 2 19.65 -9.93 -6.42
N THR A 3 19.55 -10.66 -5.30
CA THR A 3 19.60 -12.10 -5.28
C THR A 3 18.40 -12.70 -4.56
N ILE A 4 18.05 -13.93 -4.93
CA ILE A 4 17.03 -14.73 -4.28
C ILE A 4 17.62 -16.07 -3.87
N ARG A 5 17.26 -16.55 -2.68
CA ARG A 5 17.63 -17.87 -2.19
C ARG A 5 16.54 -18.86 -2.57
N ILE A 6 16.89 -19.80 -3.43
CA ILE A 6 15.98 -20.83 -3.94
C ILE A 6 16.19 -22.10 -3.11
N ASN A 7 15.11 -22.57 -2.48
CA ASN A 7 15.08 -23.77 -1.67
C ASN A 7 14.06 -24.77 -2.24
N GLU A 8 14.38 -25.28 -3.41
CA GLU A 8 13.55 -26.25 -4.12
C GLU A 8 13.59 -27.61 -3.40
N LYS A 9 12.44 -28.30 -3.37
CA LYS A 9 12.31 -29.58 -2.68
C LYS A 9 13.27 -30.61 -3.30
N ASN A 10 13.99 -31.34 -2.45
CA ASN A 10 14.97 -32.35 -2.85
C ASN A 10 16.14 -31.82 -3.71
N GLN A 11 16.40 -30.51 -3.69
CA GLN A 11 17.53 -29.90 -4.39
C GLN A 11 18.42 -29.16 -3.39
N PRO A 12 19.73 -29.07 -3.64
CA PRO A 12 20.61 -28.19 -2.87
C PRO A 12 20.13 -26.74 -2.96
N ARG A 13 20.14 -26.06 -1.82
CA ARG A 13 19.84 -24.63 -1.76
C ARG A 13 20.83 -23.86 -2.62
N ARG A 14 20.31 -22.98 -3.46
CA ARG A 14 21.11 -22.14 -4.36
C ARG A 14 20.71 -20.67 -4.25
N THR A 15 21.65 -19.78 -4.58
CA THR A 15 21.39 -18.34 -4.70
C THR A 15 21.41 -18.00 -6.18
N ALA A 16 20.45 -17.21 -6.64
CA ALA A 16 20.36 -16.77 -8.03
C ALA A 16 20.10 -15.26 -8.10
N GLU A 17 20.34 -14.66 -9.26
CA GLU A 17 19.90 -13.29 -9.54
C GLU A 17 18.37 -13.20 -9.47
N ASN A 18 17.87 -12.10 -8.90
CA ASN A 18 16.45 -11.84 -8.81
C ASN A 18 15.97 -11.06 -10.05
N VAL A 19 15.36 -11.80 -10.97
CA VAL A 19 14.74 -11.26 -12.21
C VAL A 19 13.21 -11.23 -12.14
N MET A 20 12.63 -11.28 -10.94
CA MET A 20 11.19 -11.47 -10.75
C MET A 20 10.41 -10.15 -10.90
N ASN A 21 9.35 -10.20 -11.72
CA ASN A 21 8.26 -9.23 -11.73
C ASN A 21 6.97 -9.97 -11.37
N ILE A 22 6.18 -9.44 -10.44
CA ILE A 22 4.96 -10.10 -9.94
C ILE A 22 3.73 -9.31 -10.38
N ILE A 23 2.73 -10.02 -10.90
CA ILE A 23 1.40 -9.51 -11.16
C ILE A 23 0.43 -10.29 -10.28
N TYR A 24 -0.26 -9.59 -9.38
CA TYR A 24 -1.36 -10.16 -8.60
C TYR A 24 -2.68 -9.80 -9.26
N VAL A 25 -3.59 -10.77 -9.31
CA VAL A 25 -4.98 -10.58 -9.70
C VAL A 25 -5.84 -11.11 -8.57
N THR A 26 -6.74 -10.29 -8.06
CA THR A 26 -7.49 -10.59 -6.85
C THR A 26 -8.86 -9.90 -6.87
N ASN A 27 -9.86 -10.60 -6.35
CA ASN A 27 -11.20 -10.06 -6.12
C ASN A 27 -11.41 -9.65 -4.65
N ALA A 28 -10.38 -9.77 -3.81
CA ALA A 28 -10.44 -9.39 -2.42
C ALA A 28 -10.26 -7.88 -2.26
N ASP A 29 -11.00 -7.29 -1.32
CA ASP A 29 -10.97 -5.85 -1.04
C ASP A 29 -9.63 -5.39 -0.43
N MET A 30 -8.91 -6.31 0.22
CA MET A 30 -7.61 -6.03 0.86
C MET A 30 -6.60 -7.14 0.55
N PRO A 31 -6.06 -7.18 -0.68
CA PRO A 31 -5.18 -8.27 -1.11
C PRO A 31 -3.74 -8.14 -0.60
N VAL A 32 -3.29 -6.91 -0.36
CA VAL A 32 -1.96 -6.59 0.16
C VAL A 32 -2.06 -5.35 1.04
N GLN A 33 -1.34 -5.35 2.15
CA GLN A 33 -1.20 -4.17 2.99
C GLN A 33 -0.17 -3.24 2.35
N LEU A 34 -0.55 -2.00 2.08
CA LEU A 34 0.33 -0.98 1.51
C LEU A 34 0.65 0.11 2.53
N ASP A 35 1.92 0.46 2.64
CA ASP A 35 2.37 1.64 3.37
C ASP A 35 2.05 2.91 2.58
N THR A 36 1.93 4.03 3.30
CA THR A 36 1.59 5.33 2.70
C THR A 36 2.62 5.81 1.68
N ASP A 37 3.90 5.48 1.90
CA ASP A 37 4.99 5.84 1.00
C ASP A 37 5.36 4.72 0.03
N ASP A 38 4.47 3.74 -0.20
CA ASP A 38 4.74 2.63 -1.10
C ASP A 38 5.11 3.11 -2.51
N ARG A 39 6.28 2.66 -2.98
CA ARG A 39 6.81 2.94 -4.33
C ARG A 39 7.02 1.68 -5.15
N ARG A 40 6.43 0.55 -4.73
CA ARG A 40 6.69 -0.77 -5.33
C ARG A 40 5.48 -1.33 -6.06
N HIS A 41 4.28 -0.86 -5.73
CA HIS A 41 3.03 -1.40 -6.23
C HIS A 41 2.31 -0.39 -7.11
N LEU A 42 2.11 -0.74 -8.39
CA LEU A 42 1.07 -0.13 -9.21
C LEU A 42 -0.24 -0.85 -8.90
N VAL A 43 -1.27 -0.11 -8.50
CA VAL A 43 -2.61 -0.68 -8.26
C VAL A 43 -3.54 -0.17 -9.35
N CYS A 44 -4.05 -1.09 -10.15
CA CYS A 44 -5.08 -0.81 -11.15
C CYS A 44 -6.38 -1.46 -10.69
N ALA A 45 -7.41 -0.66 -10.46
CA ALA A 45 -8.77 -1.16 -10.39
C ALA A 45 -9.23 -1.43 -11.82
N CYS A 46 -9.30 -2.70 -12.20
CA CYS A 46 -10.07 -3.05 -13.37
C CYS A 46 -11.53 -2.93 -12.96
N LYS A 47 -12.18 -1.88 -13.45
CA LYS A 47 -13.63 -1.78 -13.42
C LYS A 47 -14.15 -3.12 -13.94
N THR A 48 -14.83 -3.85 -13.08
CA THR A 48 -15.57 -5.02 -13.52
C THR A 48 -16.52 -4.57 -14.61
N VAL A 49 -17.04 -5.53 -15.35
CA VAL A 49 -18.21 -5.39 -16.23
C VAL A 49 -19.42 -4.73 -15.54
N HIS A 50 -19.36 -4.52 -14.22
CA HIS A 50 -20.35 -3.78 -13.44
C HIS A 50 -20.06 -2.26 -13.32
N GLN A 51 -18.94 -1.75 -13.82
CA GLN A 51 -18.53 -0.33 -13.68
C GLN A 51 -17.98 0.31 -14.97
N VAL A 52 -17.53 -0.48 -15.95
CA VAL A 52 -17.69 -0.11 -17.36
C VAL A 52 -19.16 -0.40 -17.65
N SER A 53 -19.84 0.43 -18.45
CA SER A 53 -21.26 0.32 -18.83
C SER A 53 -21.88 -1.07 -18.62
N GLU A 54 -23.10 -1.14 -18.07
CA GLU A 54 -23.87 -2.40 -17.87
C GLU A 54 -24.02 -3.30 -19.13
N GLU A 55 -23.45 -2.88 -20.27
CA GLU A 55 -23.54 -3.47 -21.60
C GLU A 55 -23.17 -4.96 -21.65
N HIS A 56 -22.18 -5.43 -20.88
CA HIS A 56 -21.68 -6.81 -21.03
C HIS A 56 -21.81 -7.69 -19.79
N LYS A 57 -22.57 -7.25 -18.77
CA LYS A 57 -22.73 -8.02 -17.53
C LYS A 57 -23.45 -9.32 -17.84
N GLU A 58 -22.80 -10.46 -17.57
CA GLU A 58 -23.30 -11.79 -17.94
C GLU A 58 -23.43 -12.00 -19.47
N ASP A 59 -22.74 -11.20 -20.29
CA ASP A 59 -22.71 -11.33 -21.75
C ASP A 59 -21.80 -12.49 -22.16
N VAL A 60 -22.38 -13.69 -22.07
CA VAL A 60 -21.73 -14.95 -22.41
C VAL A 60 -21.26 -14.96 -23.86
N GLU A 61 -21.98 -14.30 -24.78
CA GLU A 61 -21.62 -14.27 -26.19
C GLU A 61 -20.35 -13.46 -26.41
N TYR A 62 -20.28 -12.24 -25.87
CA TYR A 62 -19.09 -11.41 -25.90
C TYR A 62 -17.86 -12.13 -25.32
N PHE A 63 -17.99 -12.76 -24.14
CA PHE A 63 -16.85 -13.46 -23.52
C PHE A 63 -16.44 -14.71 -24.29
N ASN A 64 -17.39 -15.40 -24.92
CA ASN A 64 -17.08 -16.53 -25.80
C ASN A 64 -16.32 -16.05 -27.04
N GLU A 65 -16.79 -15.01 -27.72
CA GLU A 65 -16.11 -14.42 -28.89
C GLU A 65 -14.70 -13.93 -28.52
N LEU A 66 -14.58 -13.19 -27.41
CA LEU A 66 -13.30 -12.72 -26.90
C LEU A 66 -12.34 -13.89 -26.63
N SER A 67 -12.80 -14.95 -25.98
CA SER A 67 -11.98 -16.13 -25.69
C SER A 67 -11.53 -16.87 -26.96
N GLN A 68 -12.39 -16.89 -27.99
CA GLN A 68 -12.09 -17.51 -29.29
C GLN A 68 -11.14 -16.64 -30.12
N SER A 69 -11.10 -15.32 -29.88
CA SER A 69 -10.21 -14.39 -30.58
C SER A 69 -8.73 -14.57 -30.24
N TYR A 70 -8.39 -15.34 -29.19
CA TYR A 70 -7.01 -15.65 -28.78
C TYR A 70 -6.34 -16.67 -29.70
N THR A 71 -6.30 -16.35 -31.00
CA THR A 71 -5.67 -17.16 -32.05
C THR A 71 -4.15 -17.04 -32.01
N GLN A 72 -3.46 -17.90 -32.75
CA GLN A 72 -2.01 -17.78 -32.91
C GLN A 72 -1.62 -16.41 -33.49
N GLU A 73 -2.35 -15.92 -34.49
CA GLU A 73 -2.14 -14.61 -35.10
C GLU A 73 -2.28 -13.47 -34.07
N PHE A 74 -3.25 -13.56 -33.16
CA PHE A 74 -3.38 -12.60 -32.05
C PHE A 74 -2.11 -12.56 -31.18
N TYR A 75 -1.58 -13.72 -30.78
CA TYR A 75 -0.36 -13.78 -29.97
C TYR A 75 0.88 -13.30 -30.72
N GLU A 76 1.01 -13.60 -32.01
CA GLU A 76 2.10 -13.11 -32.85
C GLU A 76 2.07 -11.58 -32.97
N ASN A 77 0.89 -11.01 -33.19
CA ASN A 77 0.69 -9.56 -33.21
C ASN A 77 0.94 -8.93 -31.84
N LEU A 78 0.51 -9.56 -30.75
CA LEU A 78 0.74 -9.10 -29.39
C LEU A 78 2.24 -9.10 -29.03
N MET A 79 2.97 -10.15 -29.42
CA MET A 79 4.42 -10.22 -29.22
C MET A 79 5.14 -9.16 -30.04
N THR A 80 4.73 -8.97 -31.30
CA THR A 80 5.27 -7.90 -32.16
C THR A 80 5.06 -6.54 -31.51
N PHE A 81 3.86 -6.27 -31.01
CA PHE A 81 3.54 -5.04 -30.26
C PHE A 81 4.46 -4.83 -29.05
N PHE A 82 4.75 -5.89 -28.27
CA PHE A 82 5.67 -5.77 -27.12
C PHE A 82 7.13 -5.57 -27.53
N LEU A 83 7.58 -6.20 -28.61
CA LEU A 83 8.97 -6.10 -29.09
C LEU A 83 9.27 -4.76 -29.75
N GLU A 84 8.28 -4.15 -30.41
CA GLU A 84 8.43 -2.88 -31.13
C GLU A 84 8.18 -1.64 -30.25
N ARG A 85 7.72 -1.84 -29.01
CA ARG A 85 7.41 -0.73 -28.10
C ARG A 85 8.70 -0.02 -27.67
N ASP A 86 8.85 1.24 -28.06
CA ASP A 86 9.90 2.09 -27.49
C ASP A 86 9.65 2.34 -25.99
N ILE A 87 10.54 1.81 -25.16
CA ILE A 87 10.57 1.95 -23.70
C ILE A 87 11.80 2.74 -23.23
N SER A 88 12.51 3.45 -24.12
CA SER A 88 13.72 4.20 -23.77
C SER A 88 13.49 5.26 -22.68
N GLN A 89 12.27 5.81 -22.60
CA GLN A 89 11.86 6.79 -21.58
C GLN A 89 11.11 6.15 -20.40
N PHE A 90 10.91 4.83 -20.40
CA PHE A 90 10.18 4.16 -19.33
C PHE A 90 11.03 4.09 -18.07
N ASN A 91 10.52 4.70 -16.99
CA ASN A 91 11.14 4.62 -15.67
C ASN A 91 10.27 3.78 -14.72
N PRO A 92 10.69 2.54 -14.38
CA PRO A 92 9.92 1.67 -13.48
C PRO A 92 9.86 2.16 -12.03
N THR A 93 10.64 3.18 -11.64
CA THR A 93 10.56 3.77 -10.30
C THR A 93 9.46 4.82 -10.17
N LEU A 94 8.92 5.31 -11.29
CA LEU A 94 7.84 6.29 -11.32
C LEU A 94 6.49 5.58 -11.33
N ILE A 95 6.09 5.09 -10.16
CA ILE A 95 4.79 4.43 -9.99
C ILE A 95 3.73 5.49 -9.67
N PRO A 96 2.67 5.61 -10.49
CA PRO A 96 1.62 6.60 -10.26
C PRO A 96 0.78 6.27 -9.01
N MET A 97 0.29 7.32 -8.35
CA MET A 97 -0.66 7.21 -7.25
C MET A 97 -2.09 7.22 -7.81
N THR A 98 -2.61 6.04 -8.15
CA THR A 98 -3.99 5.86 -8.65
C THR A 98 -5.00 5.94 -7.52
N GLU A 99 -6.27 6.21 -7.82
CA GLU A 99 -7.35 6.19 -6.81
C GLU A 99 -7.47 4.84 -6.10
N ALA A 100 -7.35 3.75 -6.85
CA ALA A 100 -7.34 2.40 -6.29
C ALA A 100 -6.19 2.19 -5.30
N LYS A 101 -5.01 2.77 -5.59
CA LYS A 101 -3.86 2.73 -4.67
C LYS A 101 -4.12 3.55 -3.41
N LYS A 102 -4.69 4.77 -3.54
CA LYS A 102 -5.06 5.61 -2.39
C LYS A 102 -6.05 4.91 -1.48
N GLN A 103 -7.08 4.29 -2.04
CA GLN A 103 -8.07 3.52 -1.29
C GLN A 103 -7.43 2.35 -0.54
N LEU A 104 -6.57 1.58 -1.22
CA LEU A 104 -5.90 0.44 -0.60
C LEU A 104 -4.93 0.87 0.52
N ILE A 105 -4.18 1.96 0.35
CA ILE A 105 -3.36 2.57 1.41
C ILE A 105 -4.23 2.98 2.59
N ASN A 106 -5.38 3.62 2.34
CA ASN A 106 -6.29 4.08 3.37
C ASN A 106 -6.85 2.93 4.21
N VAL A 107 -7.24 1.83 3.57
CA VAL A 107 -7.72 0.61 4.22
C VAL A 107 -6.59 -0.15 4.92
N SER A 108 -5.34 0.03 4.49
CA SER A 108 -4.14 -0.59 5.09
C SER A 108 -3.63 0.13 6.35
N ARG A 109 -4.21 1.29 6.70
CA ARG A 109 -3.79 2.09 7.86
C ARG A 109 -3.97 1.32 9.16
N SER A 110 -3.07 1.57 10.11
CA SER A 110 -3.19 0.94 11.43
C SER A 110 -4.26 1.66 12.27
N PRO A 111 -4.91 0.98 13.23
CA PRO A 111 -5.82 1.62 14.17
C PRO A 111 -5.17 2.77 14.97
N VAL A 112 -3.85 2.75 15.12
CA VAL A 112 -3.11 3.86 15.75
C VAL A 112 -3.05 5.08 14.84
N ASP A 113 -2.88 4.89 13.53
CA ASP A 113 -2.93 5.99 12.57
C ASP A 113 -4.31 6.65 12.61
N ASP A 114 -5.40 5.85 12.63
CA ASP A 114 -6.78 6.35 12.74
C ASP A 114 -6.98 7.23 13.98
N VAL A 115 -6.50 6.78 15.15
CA VAL A 115 -6.57 7.56 16.40
C VAL A 115 -5.77 8.87 16.29
N ILE A 116 -4.60 8.84 15.66
CA ILE A 116 -3.78 10.05 15.47
C ILE A 116 -4.51 11.05 14.55
N MET A 117 -5.19 10.57 13.51
CA MET A 117 -5.95 11.42 12.59
C MET A 117 -7.22 11.98 13.22
N GLU A 118 -7.99 11.16 13.94
CA GLU A 118 -9.22 11.60 14.63
C GLU A 118 -8.93 12.71 15.65
N HIS A 119 -7.80 12.59 16.36
CA HIS A 119 -7.38 13.56 17.38
C HIS A 119 -6.27 14.50 16.90
N TYR A 120 -6.18 14.73 15.59
CA TYR A 120 -5.10 15.47 14.93
C TYR A 120 -4.74 16.78 15.66
N GLU A 121 -5.73 17.64 15.89
CA GLU A 121 -5.49 18.95 16.52
C GLU A 121 -4.97 18.82 17.97
N GLN A 122 -5.42 17.81 18.71
CA GLN A 122 -4.97 17.58 20.07
C GLN A 122 -3.52 17.09 20.11
N PHE A 123 -3.16 16.17 19.19
CA PHE A 123 -1.77 15.79 19.01
C PHE A 123 -0.93 17.00 18.59
N LYS A 124 -1.45 17.86 17.70
CA LYS A 124 -0.77 19.08 17.18
C LYS A 124 -0.48 20.10 18.27
N GLN A 125 -1.32 20.16 19.29
CA GLN A 125 -1.15 21.07 20.43
C GLN A 125 -0.32 20.45 21.56
N GLY A 126 -0.01 19.16 21.46
CA GLY A 126 0.62 18.39 22.53
C GLY A 126 -0.44 17.84 23.48
N ILE A 127 -0.66 16.52 23.43
CA ILE A 127 -1.71 15.85 24.22
C ILE A 127 -1.12 15.06 25.40
N PRO A 128 -1.70 15.14 26.62
CA PRO A 128 -1.20 14.35 27.75
C PRO A 128 -1.23 12.85 27.47
N ILE A 129 -0.17 12.13 27.85
CA ILE A 129 -0.09 10.67 27.67
C ILE A 129 -1.27 9.94 28.33
N ALA A 130 -1.74 10.46 29.48
CA ALA A 130 -2.90 9.91 30.17
C ALA A 130 -4.18 9.95 29.33
N LEU A 131 -4.37 11.01 28.54
CA LEU A 131 -5.52 11.17 27.65
C LEU A 131 -5.36 10.30 26.39
N VAL A 132 -4.16 10.26 25.81
CA VAL A 132 -3.84 9.36 24.67
C VAL A 132 -4.18 7.90 25.00
N ASN A 133 -3.84 7.44 26.21
CA ASN A 133 -4.15 6.08 26.65
C ASN A 133 -5.66 5.76 26.67
N GLN A 134 -6.53 6.78 26.73
CA GLN A 134 -7.99 6.61 26.69
C GLN A 134 -8.50 6.40 25.26
N PHE A 135 -7.76 6.84 24.23
CA PHE A 135 -8.11 6.64 22.82
C PHE A 135 -7.74 5.24 22.30
N LYS A 136 -7.37 4.32 23.20
CA LYS A 136 -7.06 2.94 22.87
C LYS A 136 -8.25 2.27 22.15
N PRO A 137 -8.05 1.65 20.98
CA PRO A 137 -9.08 0.83 20.33
C PRO A 137 -9.65 -0.22 21.29
N GLN A 138 -10.97 -0.45 21.25
CA GLN A 138 -11.67 -1.26 22.24
C GLN A 138 -11.10 -2.69 22.32
N ASN A 139 -10.76 -3.28 21.17
CA ASN A 139 -10.20 -4.62 21.01
C ASN A 139 -8.71 -4.76 21.38
N TRP A 140 -8.01 -3.69 21.75
CA TRP A 140 -6.57 -3.73 22.06
C TRP A 140 -6.29 -3.80 23.56
N LEU A 141 -5.20 -4.45 23.97
CA LEU A 141 -4.68 -4.29 25.33
C LEU A 141 -3.93 -2.96 25.43
N LEU A 142 -3.99 -2.29 26.60
CA LEU A 142 -3.32 -1.01 26.81
C LEU A 142 -1.80 -1.08 26.56
N LYS A 143 -1.18 -2.21 26.92
CA LYS A 143 0.24 -2.47 26.66
C LYS A 143 0.55 -2.47 25.15
N THR A 144 -0.29 -3.14 24.36
CA THR A 144 -0.14 -3.22 22.89
C THR A 144 -0.26 -1.84 22.26
N TYR A 145 -1.27 -1.07 22.68
CA TYR A 145 -1.49 0.28 22.17
C TYR A 145 -0.33 1.23 22.49
N LYS A 146 0.18 1.19 23.74
CA LYS A 146 1.36 1.97 24.13
C LYS A 146 2.58 1.64 23.29
N ASN A 147 2.83 0.35 23.05
CA ASN A 147 3.97 -0.08 22.23
C ASN A 147 3.84 0.42 20.78
N ALA A 148 2.65 0.34 20.19
CA ALA A 148 2.43 0.81 18.83
C ALA A 148 2.56 2.34 18.70
N MET A 149 2.06 3.10 19.68
CA MET A 149 2.27 4.56 19.75
C MET A 149 3.75 4.92 19.87
N VAL A 150 4.52 4.18 20.68
CA VAL A 150 5.98 4.37 20.80
C VAL A 150 6.67 4.04 19.48
N HIS A 151 6.30 2.95 18.83
CA HIS A 151 6.87 2.55 17.54
C HIS A 151 6.66 3.62 16.47
N LYS A 152 5.43 4.15 16.33
CA LYS A 152 5.12 5.25 15.40
C LYS A 152 5.94 6.50 15.68
N TYR A 153 6.17 6.79 16.96
CA TYR A 153 7.04 7.88 17.36
C TYR A 153 8.52 7.62 17.06
N GLU A 154 9.01 6.38 17.20
CA GLU A 154 10.39 5.99 16.90
C GLU A 154 10.69 5.99 15.39
N GLU A 155 9.74 5.53 14.56
CA GLU A 155 9.79 5.67 13.09
C GLU A 155 9.93 7.15 12.69
N PHE A 156 9.16 8.03 13.35
CA PHE A 156 9.32 9.48 13.17
C PHE A 156 10.68 9.98 13.65
N ARG A 157 11.16 9.52 14.80
CA ARG A 157 12.46 9.94 15.36
C ARG A 157 13.63 9.60 14.44
N ALA A 158 13.57 8.48 13.73
CA ALA A 158 14.60 8.05 12.79
C ALA A 158 14.74 8.99 11.57
N THR A 159 13.71 9.79 11.28
CA THR A 159 13.68 10.73 10.14
C THR A 159 13.88 12.19 10.55
N ALA A 160 14.10 12.47 11.84
CA ALA A 160 14.16 13.81 12.42
C ALA A 160 15.60 14.29 12.70
N ASN A 161 15.94 15.54 12.35
CA ASN A 161 17.27 16.12 12.61
C ASN A 161 17.52 16.45 14.09
N ASP A 162 18.78 16.64 14.49
CA ASP A 162 19.23 16.81 15.89
C ASP A 162 18.53 17.92 16.69
N LEU A 163 18.19 19.04 16.05
CA LEU A 163 17.40 20.13 16.67
C LEU A 163 15.97 19.69 17.00
N GLN A 164 15.39 18.80 16.18
CA GLN A 164 14.05 18.26 16.36
C GLN A 164 14.03 17.26 17.53
N LEU A 165 15.06 16.42 17.63
CA LEU A 165 15.28 15.49 18.74
C LEU A 165 15.41 16.18 20.10
N LEU A 166 16.08 17.34 20.15
CA LEU A 166 16.26 18.15 21.38
C LEU A 166 14.94 18.73 21.92
N LEU A 167 14.07 19.21 21.02
CA LEU A 167 12.75 19.76 21.37
C LEU A 167 11.81 18.66 21.88
N ILE A 168 11.86 17.50 21.23
CA ILE A 168 11.07 16.33 21.61
C ILE A 168 11.50 15.78 22.99
N ARG A 169 12.80 15.70 23.27
CA ARG A 169 13.31 15.30 24.60
C ARG A 169 12.85 16.22 25.73
N ARG A 170 12.61 17.51 25.46
CA ARG A 170 12.08 18.47 26.46
C ARG A 170 10.59 18.31 26.73
N LEU A 171 9.79 17.88 25.74
CA LEU A 171 8.33 17.73 25.86
C LEU A 171 7.89 16.33 26.35
N GLN A 172 8.80 15.35 26.27
CA GLN A 172 8.58 13.91 26.50
C GLN A 172 8.09 13.49 27.90
N LYS A 173 8.24 14.32 28.95
CA LYS A 173 7.88 13.88 30.30
C LYS A 173 6.37 13.82 30.56
N THR A 174 5.54 14.46 29.72
CA THR A 174 4.10 14.62 29.99
C THR A 174 3.20 14.53 28.75
N TYR A 175 3.67 14.83 27.53
CA TYR A 175 2.84 14.98 26.33
C TYR A 175 3.37 14.19 25.11
N VAL A 176 2.47 13.80 24.20
CA VAL A 176 2.79 13.31 22.84
C VAL A 176 2.74 14.50 21.86
N CYS A 177 3.76 14.65 21.00
CA CYS A 177 4.07 15.90 20.31
C CYS A 177 3.51 16.00 18.86
N ALA A 178 3.13 17.23 18.50
CA ALA A 178 2.58 17.69 17.22
C ALA A 178 3.24 17.20 15.93
N ARG A 179 4.54 16.95 15.99
CA ARG A 179 5.36 16.75 14.80
C ARG A 179 5.32 15.35 14.24
N ILE A 180 4.88 14.36 15.02
CA ILE A 180 4.55 13.00 14.51
C ILE A 180 3.54 13.11 13.35
N ILE A 181 2.69 14.12 13.39
CA ILE A 181 1.52 14.23 12.53
C ILE A 181 1.79 14.98 11.23
N GLU A 182 2.72 15.94 11.23
CA GLU A 182 3.13 16.63 9.99
C GLU A 182 3.74 15.65 8.98
N ASN A 183 4.41 14.59 9.44
CA ASN A 183 4.99 13.55 8.59
C ASN A 183 3.92 12.53 8.10
N ILE A 184 2.94 12.21 8.96
CA ILE A 184 1.76 11.45 8.54
C ILE A 184 1.04 12.22 7.42
N ILE A 185 0.82 13.53 7.57
CA ILE A 185 0.13 14.38 6.57
C ILE A 185 0.98 14.65 5.32
N GLN A 186 2.29 14.87 5.44
CA GLN A 186 3.14 15.06 4.24
C GLN A 186 3.23 13.79 3.37
N ASN A 187 3.05 12.60 3.97
CA ASN A 187 2.97 11.34 3.22
C ASN A 187 1.54 10.92 2.88
N SER A 188 0.53 11.27 3.68
CA SER A 188 -0.87 10.99 3.39
C SER A 188 -1.47 12.10 2.55
N ILE A 189 -1.60 11.82 1.25
CA ILE A 189 -2.29 12.67 0.29
C ILE A 189 -3.77 12.75 0.72
N TRP A 190 -4.14 13.81 1.44
CA TRP A 190 -5.54 14.14 1.69
C TRP A 190 -6.02 15.18 0.71
N ASP A 191 -6.86 14.73 -0.23
CA ASP A 191 -7.93 15.54 -0.77
C ASP A 191 -9.13 15.36 0.19
N THR A 192 -9.63 16.43 0.78
CA THR A 192 -10.81 16.40 1.65
C THR A 192 -12.06 16.26 0.78
N GLY A 193 -12.27 15.08 0.21
CA GLY A 193 -13.48 14.71 -0.50
C GLY A 193 -14.52 14.17 0.47
N GLN A 194 -15.58 14.95 0.69
CA GLN A 194 -16.87 14.37 1.07
C GLN A 194 -17.22 13.33 0.01
N ASP A 195 -17.30 12.07 0.40
CA ASP A 195 -18.40 11.16 0.06
C ASP A 195 -18.03 9.75 0.50
N GLY A 196 -18.84 9.22 1.42
CA GLY A 196 -18.80 7.81 1.78
C GLY A 196 -19.02 7.00 0.52
N THR A 197 -17.99 6.28 0.07
CA THR A 197 -18.09 5.44 -1.12
C THR A 197 -18.03 3.99 -0.69
N GLU A 198 -19.10 3.28 -1.08
CA GLU A 198 -19.35 1.86 -0.88
C GLU A 198 -18.13 1.02 -1.29
N ILE A 199 -17.88 -0.05 -0.54
CA ILE A 199 -16.83 -1.03 -0.82
C ILE A 199 -17.30 -1.85 -2.03
N PHE A 200 -16.88 -1.44 -3.23
CA PHE A 200 -17.19 -2.14 -4.47
C PHE A 200 -16.24 -3.33 -4.67
N LYS A 201 -16.79 -4.45 -5.13
CA LYS A 201 -16.01 -5.62 -5.59
C LYS A 201 -15.16 -5.21 -6.80
N VAL A 202 -13.87 -4.98 -6.56
CA VAL A 202 -12.90 -4.57 -7.58
C VAL A 202 -11.90 -5.71 -7.80
N VAL A 203 -11.62 -6.03 -9.07
CA VAL A 203 -10.47 -6.85 -9.40
C VAL A 203 -9.24 -5.95 -9.40
N HIS A 204 -8.38 -6.10 -8.40
CA HIS A 204 -7.14 -5.33 -8.31
C HIS A 204 -6.03 -6.04 -9.09
N PHE A 205 -5.48 -5.35 -10.09
CA PHE A 205 -4.19 -5.69 -10.67
C PHE A 205 -3.11 -4.97 -9.89
N ILE A 206 -2.30 -5.73 -9.18
CA ILE A 206 -1.17 -5.18 -8.43
C ILE A 206 0.10 -5.65 -9.11
N CYS A 207 0.81 -4.72 -9.75
CA CYS A 207 2.12 -5.00 -10.33
C CYS A 207 3.18 -4.61 -9.31
N HIS A 208 3.96 -5.60 -8.86
CA HIS A 208 5.02 -5.45 -7.88
C HIS A 208 6.37 -5.85 -8.47
N ARG A 209 7.39 -5.02 -8.23
CA ARG A 209 8.78 -5.44 -8.40
C ARG A 209 9.27 -6.06 -7.10
N ALA A 210 9.40 -7.39 -7.09
CA ALA A 210 9.77 -8.13 -5.90
C ALA A 210 11.23 -7.92 -5.54
N ILE A 211 11.46 -7.26 -4.41
CA ILE A 211 12.60 -7.53 -3.54
C ILE A 211 11.99 -8.09 -2.28
N MET A 212 11.93 -9.42 -2.18
CA MET A 212 11.46 -10.09 -0.96
C MET A 212 12.64 -10.38 -0.03
N PRO A 213 12.79 -9.67 1.10
CA PRO A 213 13.48 -10.24 2.25
C PRO A 213 12.57 -11.31 2.86
N TYR A 214 13.13 -12.51 2.99
CA TYR A 214 12.48 -13.66 3.60
C TYR A 214 12.13 -13.36 5.06
N HIS A 215 10.84 -13.38 5.43
CA HIS A 215 10.42 -13.71 6.79
C HIS A 215 9.60 -15.01 6.74
N SER A 216 10.09 -15.98 7.49
CA SER A 216 9.62 -17.36 7.57
C SER A 216 8.17 -17.44 8.02
N PHE A 217 7.33 -18.17 7.28
CA PHE A 217 6.16 -18.87 7.82
C PHE A 217 6.47 -20.37 7.79
#